data_AF-A0A9D8L3G2-F1
#
_entry.id   AF-A0A9D8L3G2-F1
#
_cell.length_a   1.000
_cell.length_b   1.000
_cell.length_c   1.000
_cell.angle_alpha   90.00
_cell.angle_beta   90.00
_cell.angle_gamma   90.00
#
_symmetry.space_group_name_H-M   'P 1'
#
loop_
_entity.id
_entity.type
_entity.pdbx_description
1 polymer ?
#
loop_
_entity_poly.entity_id
_entity_poly.type
_entity_poly.pdbx_seq_one_letter_code
_entity_poly.pdbx_strand_id
1 'polypeptide(L)' 'RIPLRRIGQPADVAAVVAFLASDEAAHVTGVGWLIDGGQTMQSWANAPEGDAYPLAT' A
#
# COMPACT_ATOMS: atom_id res chain seq x y z
N ARG A 1 -10.82 -3.86 3.89
CA ARG A 1 -11.60 -3.10 2.87
C ARG A 1 -10.64 -2.14 2.13
N ILE A 2 -10.89 -1.73 0.87
CA ILE A 2 -10.07 -0.68 0.21
C ILE A 2 -10.64 0.70 0.54
N PRO A 3 -9.91 1.62 1.20
CA PRO A 3 -10.38 2.97 1.48
C PRO A 3 -10.82 3.75 0.24
N LEU A 4 -10.08 3.65 -0.87
CA LEU A 4 -10.46 4.25 -2.15
C LEU A 4 -11.68 3.58 -2.83
N ARG A 5 -12.23 2.50 -2.26
CA ARG A 5 -13.45 1.79 -2.72
C ARG A 5 -13.41 1.32 -4.18
N ARG A 6 -12.23 1.13 -4.75
CA ARG A 6 -12.05 0.55 -6.08
C ARG A 6 -10.82 -0.35 -6.12
N ILE A 7 -10.82 -1.32 -7.03
CA ILE A 7 -9.63 -2.11 -7.36
C ILE A 7 -8.64 -1.21 -8.10
N GLY A 8 -7.36 -1.29 -7.70
CA GLY A 8 -6.27 -0.63 -8.40
C GLY A 8 -6.16 -1.13 -9.84
N GLN A 9 -5.84 -0.23 -10.75
CA GLN A 9 -5.59 -0.54 -12.15
C GLN A 9 -4.09 -0.50 -12.42
N PRO A 10 -3.58 -1.18 -13.47
CA PRO A 10 -2.17 -1.11 -13.84
C PRO A 10 -1.65 0.33 -14.00
N ALA A 11 -2.51 1.24 -14.46
CA ALA A 11 -2.20 2.66 -14.60
C ALA A 11 -1.87 3.36 -13.28
N ASP A 12 -2.43 2.93 -12.14
CA ASP A 12 -2.12 3.51 -10.83
C ASP A 12 -0.66 3.26 -10.43
N VAL A 13 -0.14 2.08 -10.75
CA VAL A 13 1.27 1.73 -10.51
C VAL A 13 2.18 2.41 -11.54
N ALA A 14 1.78 2.39 -12.82
CA ALA A 14 2.55 2.99 -13.90
C ALA A 14 2.80 4.48 -13.69
N ALA A 15 1.82 5.22 -13.16
CA ALA A 15 1.98 6.65 -12.85
C ALA A 15 3.07 6.91 -11.79
N VAL A 16 3.11 6.10 -10.72
CA VAL A 16 4.16 6.23 -9.69
C VAL A 16 5.53 5.85 -10.26
N VAL A 17 5.61 4.80 -11.07
CA VAL A 17 6.86 4.41 -11.75
C VAL A 17 7.35 5.52 -12.68
N ALA A 18 6.45 6.13 -13.45
CA ALA A 18 6.80 7.24 -14.33
C ALA A 18 7.36 8.45 -13.55
N PHE A 19 6.76 8.78 -12.40
CA PHE A 19 7.32 9.79 -11.50
C PHE A 19 8.70 9.38 -10.96
N LEU A 20 8.87 8.15 -10.45
CA LEU A 20 10.14 7.68 -9.90
C LEU A 20 11.27 7.62 -10.95
N ALA A 21 10.93 7.45 -12.22
CA ALA A 21 11.88 7.46 -13.34
C ALA A 21 12.20 8.86 -13.88
N SER A 22 11.51 9.90 -13.38
CA SER A 22 11.66 11.28 -13.84
C SER A 22 12.65 12.07 -12.99
N ASP A 23 13.10 13.22 -13.51
CA ASP A 23 14.05 14.10 -12.81
C ASP A 23 13.43 14.70 -11.52
N GLU A 24 12.11 14.78 -11.45
CA GLU A 24 11.36 15.24 -10.28
C GLU A 24 11.57 14.36 -9.05
N ALA A 25 11.99 13.10 -9.23
CA ALA A 25 12.28 12.17 -8.16
C ALA A 25 13.77 12.11 -7.78
N ALA A 26 14.62 13.05 -8.23
CA ALA A 26 16.08 13.00 -8.08
C ALA A 26 16.60 12.81 -6.64
N HIS A 27 15.80 13.12 -5.62
CA HIS A 27 16.16 12.92 -4.20
C HIS A 27 15.36 11.82 -3.50
N VAL A 28 14.55 11.06 -4.22
CA VAL A 28 13.76 9.96 -3.67
C VAL A 28 14.56 8.67 -3.76
N THR A 29 15.04 8.18 -2.62
CA THR A 29 15.80 6.92 -2.53
C THR A 29 15.61 6.24 -1.17
N GLY A 30 15.80 4.93 -1.12
CA GLY A 30 15.77 4.15 0.14
C GLY A 30 14.37 3.97 0.77
N VAL A 31 13.30 4.18 0.02
CA VAL A 31 11.91 4.14 0.52
C VAL A 31 11.04 3.19 -0.28
N GLY A 32 10.08 2.54 0.39
CA GLY A 32 9.02 1.75 -0.24
C GLY A 32 7.73 2.56 -0.34
N TRP A 33 7.09 2.56 -1.52
CA TRP A 33 5.83 3.26 -1.77
C TRP A 33 4.67 2.27 -1.82
N LEU A 34 3.63 2.52 -1.02
CA LEU A 34 2.39 1.74 -1.05
C LEU A 34 1.44 2.31 -2.11
N ILE A 35 1.06 1.46 -3.07
CA ILE A 35 0.12 1.79 -4.16
C ILE A 35 -1.08 0.84 -4.05
N ASP A 36 -1.79 0.91 -2.93
CA ASP A 36 -2.80 -0.10 -2.54
C ASP A 36 -4.17 0.52 -2.24
N GLY A 37 -4.36 1.79 -2.57
CA GLY A 37 -5.58 2.53 -2.25
C GLY A 37 -5.88 2.64 -0.76
N GLY A 38 -4.86 2.51 0.09
CA GLY A 38 -4.91 2.67 1.54
C GLY A 38 -5.16 1.37 2.32
N GLN A 39 -5.08 0.20 1.68
CA GLN A 39 -5.37 -1.08 2.34
C GLN A 39 -4.46 -1.37 3.53
N THR A 40 -3.17 -1.10 3.40
CA THR A 40 -2.18 -1.40 4.44
C THR A 40 -2.39 -0.55 5.68
N MET A 41 -2.94 0.66 5.56
CA MET A 41 -3.30 1.51 6.71
C MET A 41 -4.40 0.88 7.58
N GLN A 42 -5.19 -0.06 7.02
CA GLN A 42 -6.25 -0.75 7.75
C GLN A 42 -5.81 -2.10 8.35
N SER A 43 -4.53 -2.52 8.23
CA SER A 43 -4.15 -3.87 8.68
C SER A 43 -4.38 -4.08 10.19
N TRP A 44 -4.30 -3.02 11.00
CA TRP A 44 -4.63 -3.06 12.43
C TRP A 44 -6.14 -2.96 12.71
N ALA A 45 -6.90 -2.28 11.84
CA ALA A 45 -8.35 -2.15 11.96
C ALA A 45 -9.12 -3.41 11.51
N ASN A 46 -8.48 -4.30 10.76
CA ASN A 46 -9.03 -5.61 10.36
C ASN A 46 -8.38 -6.76 11.13
N ALA A 47 -7.54 -6.48 12.15
CA ALA A 47 -7.07 -7.53 13.03
C ALA A 47 -8.29 -8.20 13.68
N PRO A 48 -8.36 -9.53 13.71
CA PRO A 48 -9.37 -10.22 14.49
C PRO A 48 -9.31 -9.75 15.95
N GLU A 49 -10.44 -9.72 16.65
CA GLU A 49 -10.44 -9.53 18.11
C GLU A 49 -9.53 -10.60 18.76
N GLY A 50 -8.92 -10.25 19.90
CA GLY A 50 -7.64 -10.76 20.44
C GLY A 50 -7.40 -12.27 20.53
N ASP A 51 -8.38 -13.11 20.22
CA ASP A 51 -8.33 -14.57 20.29
C ASP A 51 -8.32 -15.27 18.92
N ALA A 52 -8.54 -14.52 17.82
CA ALA A 52 -8.65 -15.10 16.48
C ALA A 52 -7.33 -15.13 15.67
N TYR A 53 -6.21 -14.71 16.29
CA TYR A 53 -4.89 -15.09 15.83
C TYR A 53 -4.49 -16.41 16.51
N PRO A 54 -4.27 -17.51 15.78
CA PRO A 54 -3.61 -18.66 16.37
C PRO A 54 -2.19 -18.22 16.71
N LEU A 55 -1.93 -17.98 18.00
CA LEU A 55 -0.57 -17.90 18.51
C LEU A 55 0.05 -19.24 18.16
N ALA A 56 1.07 -19.21 17.29
CA ALA A 56 1.78 -20.41 16.89
C ALA A 56 2.38 -21.06 18.15
N THR A 57 1.69 -22.09 18.66
CA THR A 57 2.18 -23.07 19.62
C THR A 57 3.01 -24.12 18.91
#